data_AF-A0A7C6DJ08-F1
#
_entry.id   AF-A0A7C6DJ08-F1
#
_cell.length_a   1.000
_cell.length_b   1.000
_cell.length_c   1.000
_cell.angle_alpha   90.00
_cell.angle_beta   90.00
_cell.angle_gamma   90.00
#
_symmetry.space_group_name_H-M   'P 1'
#
loop_
_entity.id
_entity.type
_entity.pdbx_description
1 polymer ?
#
loop_
_entity_poly.entity_id
_entity_poly.type
_entity_poly.pdbx_seq_one_letter_code
_entity_poly.pdbx_strand_id
1 'polypeptide(L)'
;MERILSAIFALLVAAAGWFYIFYSRAAANLAGIENPRNNRLRIALRRTGGAAMFLLAVAFYTFYVAIERRRVTWAAVLLLSVLVLLAAIVVLGLVDLRLTYQLRRRRRRPDHRSD
;
A
#
# COMPACT_ATOMS: atom_id res chain seq x y z
N MET A 1 21.22 -4.04 19.67
CA MET A 1 21.19 -3.88 18.20
C MET A 1 19.79 -4.13 17.62
N GLU A 2 19.15 -5.27 17.95
CA GLU A 2 17.85 -5.69 17.37
C GLU A 2 16.70 -4.70 17.57
N ARG A 3 16.65 -4.05 18.75
CA ARG A 3 15.68 -2.98 19.07
C ARG A 3 15.74 -1.80 18.08
N ILE A 4 16.95 -1.41 17.70
CA ILE A 4 17.21 -0.25 16.81
C ILE A 4 16.83 -0.61 15.37
N LEU A 5 17.22 -1.80 14.89
CA LEU A 5 16.87 -2.30 13.56
C LEU A 5 15.35 -2.40 13.36
N SER A 6 14.63 -2.90 14.38
CA SER A 6 13.17 -3.02 14.34
C SER A 6 12.48 -1.66 14.27
N ALA A 7 12.98 -0.68 15.03
CA ALA A 7 12.47 0.69 15.00
C ALA A 7 12.74 1.37 13.64
N ILE A 8 13.94 1.20 13.08
CA ILE A 8 14.29 1.73 11.75
C ILE A 8 13.37 1.13 10.68
N PHE A 9 13.16 -0.19 10.70
CA PHE A 9 12.28 -0.85 9.74
C PHE A 9 10.83 -0.33 9.86
N ALA A 10 10.29 -0.25 11.09
CA ALA A 10 8.96 0.30 11.31
C ALA A 10 8.84 1.74 10.81
N LEU A 11 9.87 2.56 11.05
CA LEU A 11 9.92 3.95 10.58
C LEU A 11 9.91 4.03 9.05
N LEU A 12 10.69 3.19 8.38
CA LEU A 12 10.74 3.13 6.90
C LEU A 12 9.40 2.70 6.31
N VAL A 13 8.75 1.69 6.89
CA VAL A 13 7.42 1.22 6.45
C VAL A 13 6.36 2.31 6.67
N ALA A 14 6.40 2.99 7.81
CA ALA A 14 5.50 4.12 8.09
C ALA A 14 5.74 5.30 7.12
N ALA A 15 7.00 5.65 6.84
CA ALA A 15 7.36 6.69 5.89
C ALA A 15 6.90 6.34 4.46
N ALA A 16 7.07 5.08 4.04
CA ALA A 16 6.56 4.60 2.75
C ALA A 16 5.03 4.69 2.69
N GLY A 17 4.32 4.21 3.71
CA GLY A 17 2.86 4.30 3.79
C GLY A 17 2.36 5.75 3.73
N TRP A 18 3.00 6.65 4.48
CA TRP A 18 2.71 8.09 4.47
C TRP A 18 2.87 8.70 3.08
N PHE A 19 3.97 8.39 2.38
CA PHE A 19 4.19 8.86 1.02
C PHE A 19 3.08 8.41 0.06
N TYR A 20 2.60 7.16 0.18
CA TYR A 20 1.48 6.67 -0.62
C TYR A 20 0.14 7.37 -0.30
N ILE A 21 -0.11 7.75 0.96
CA ILE A 21 -1.35 8.42 1.38
C ILE A 21 -1.39 9.88 0.91
N PHE A 22 -0.29 10.61 1.07
CA PHE A 22 -0.26 12.07 0.89
C PHE A 22 0.31 12.51 -0.47
N TYR A 23 1.22 11.74 -1.06
CA TYR A 23 1.94 12.11 -2.28
C TYR A 23 1.41 11.41 -3.54
N SER A 24 0.19 10.88 -3.52
CA SER A 24 -0.51 10.41 -4.73
C SER A 24 -0.96 11.60 -5.60
N ARG A 25 0.01 12.41 -6.09
CA ARG A 25 -0.15 13.53 -7.04
C ARG A 25 -0.62 13.12 -8.44
N ALA A 26 -0.97 11.84 -8.66
CA ALA A 26 -1.51 11.37 -9.94
C ALA A 26 -2.86 12.03 -10.30
N ALA A 27 -3.64 12.46 -9.30
CA ALA A 27 -4.92 13.14 -9.51
C ALA A 27 -4.78 14.44 -10.31
N ALA A 28 -3.72 15.20 -10.05
CA ALA A 28 -3.52 16.53 -10.63
C ALA A 28 -2.97 16.46 -12.07
N ASN A 29 -2.13 15.47 -12.37
CA ASN A 29 -1.42 15.41 -13.66
C ASN A 29 -2.16 14.65 -14.78
N LEU A 30 -3.29 14.00 -14.49
CA LEU A 30 -4.02 13.16 -15.46
C LEU A 30 -5.45 13.64 -15.77
N ALA A 31 -5.90 14.73 -15.14
CA ALA A 31 -7.25 15.28 -15.33
C ALA A 31 -7.54 15.68 -16.80
N GLY A 32 -6.52 15.90 -17.63
CA GLY A 32 -6.68 16.28 -19.03
C GLY A 32 -6.70 15.13 -20.06
N ILE A 33 -6.36 13.88 -19.70
CA ILE A 33 -6.12 12.80 -20.69
C ILE A 33 -6.80 11.47 -20.32
N GLU A 34 -7.15 11.23 -19.05
CA GLU A 34 -7.61 9.91 -18.58
C GLU A 34 -9.06 9.92 -18.04
N ASN A 35 -9.78 8.81 -18.18
CA ASN A 35 -11.15 8.69 -17.68
C ASN A 35 -11.19 8.90 -16.15
N PRO A 36 -11.91 9.92 -15.64
CA PRO A 36 -11.84 10.36 -14.25
C PRO A 36 -12.22 9.26 -13.24
N ARG A 37 -13.02 8.27 -13.65
CA ARG A 37 -13.42 7.14 -12.80
C ARG A 37 -12.26 6.19 -12.48
N ASN A 38 -11.39 5.92 -13.47
CA ASN A 38 -10.23 5.03 -13.29
C ASN A 38 -9.13 5.70 -12.45
N ASN A 39 -8.94 7.00 -12.63
CA ASN A 39 -7.97 7.76 -11.85
C ASN A 39 -8.36 7.80 -10.36
N ARG A 40 -9.64 8.06 -10.06
CA ARG A 40 -10.16 8.02 -8.68
C ARG A 40 -9.96 6.66 -8.01
N LEU A 41 -10.19 5.57 -8.74
CA LEU A 41 -10.00 4.21 -8.21
C LEU A 41 -8.53 3.95 -7.85
N ARG A 42 -7.58 4.32 -8.72
CA ARG A 42 -6.13 4.20 -8.45
C ARG A 42 -5.69 4.99 -7.22
N ILE A 43 -6.19 6.21 -7.07
CA ILE A 43 -5.88 7.04 -5.91
C ILE A 43 -6.42 6.37 -4.64
N ALA A 44 -7.65 5.86 -4.67
CA ALA A 44 -8.23 5.15 -3.53
C ALA A 44 -7.42 3.88 -3.18
N LEU A 45 -7.01 3.10 -4.18
CA LEU A 45 -6.15 1.91 -4.01
C LEU A 45 -4.79 2.27 -3.39
N ARG A 46 -4.15 3.36 -3.84
CA ARG A 46 -2.87 3.82 -3.28
C ARG A 46 -3.01 4.33 -1.85
N ARG A 47 -4.06 5.09 -1.55
CA ARG A 47 -4.30 5.61 -0.18
C ARG A 47 -4.64 4.49 0.79
N THR A 48 -5.48 3.53 0.38
CA THR A 48 -5.81 2.36 1.20
C THR A 48 -4.60 1.44 1.40
N GLY A 49 -3.80 1.23 0.35
CA GLY A 49 -2.52 0.51 0.46
C GLY A 49 -1.53 1.19 1.40
N GLY A 50 -1.37 2.51 1.29
CA GLY A 50 -0.52 3.29 2.19
C GLY A 50 -1.01 3.26 3.64
N ALA A 51 -2.33 3.32 3.87
CA ALA A 51 -2.92 3.16 5.19
C ALA A 51 -2.65 1.76 5.78
N ALA A 52 -2.77 0.71 4.97
CA ALA A 52 -2.44 -0.65 5.40
C ALA A 52 -0.96 -0.80 5.75
N MET A 53 -0.04 -0.19 4.99
CA MET A 53 1.38 -0.16 5.32
C MET A 53 1.66 0.59 6.63
N PHE A 54 0.98 1.72 6.87
CA PHE A 54 1.13 2.46 8.12
C PHE A 54 0.66 1.64 9.33
N LEU A 55 -0.52 1.00 9.22
CA LEU A 55 -1.02 0.09 10.25
C LEU A 55 -0.08 -1.10 10.47
N LEU A 56 0.52 -1.63 9.40
CA LEU A 56 1.50 -2.71 9.49
C LEU A 56 2.73 -2.30 10.31
N ALA A 57 3.25 -1.08 10.11
CA ALA A 57 4.37 -0.57 10.91
C ALA A 57 4.03 -0.49 12.40
N VAL A 58 2.84 0.05 12.73
CA VAL A 58 2.37 0.16 14.12
C VAL A 58 2.21 -1.22 14.74
N ALA A 59 1.54 -2.15 14.04
CA ALA A 59 1.30 -3.52 14.50
C ALA A 59 2.62 -4.28 14.71
N PHE A 60 3.59 -4.12 13.82
CA PHE A 60 4.90 -4.75 13.93
C PHE A 60 5.71 -4.23 15.12
N TYR A 61 5.72 -2.91 15.33
CA TYR A 61 6.39 -2.32 16.49
C TYR A 61 5.73 -2.75 17.82
N THR A 62 4.39 -2.75 17.88
CA THR A 62 3.67 -3.22 19.08
C THR A 62 3.87 -4.71 19.32
N PHE A 63 3.94 -5.53 18.27
CA PHE A 63 4.28 -6.96 18.37
C PHE A 63 5.63 -7.17 19.04
N TYR A 64 6.66 -6.44 18.58
CA TYR A 64 7.99 -6.48 19.17
C TYR A 64 7.96 -6.13 20.67
N VAL A 65 7.28 -5.04 21.03
CA VAL A 65 7.13 -4.62 22.44
C VAL A 65 6.36 -5.67 23.26
N ALA A 66 5.36 -6.32 22.68
CA ALA A 66 4.58 -7.36 23.36
C ALA A 66 5.42 -8.62 23.66
N ILE A 67 6.28 -9.03 22.72
CA ILE A 67 7.26 -10.12 22.93
C ILE A 67 8.20 -9.77 24.07
N GLU A 68 8.76 -8.56 24.05
CA GLU A 68 9.72 -8.13 25.05
C GLU A 68 9.12 -8.07 26.47
N ARG A 69 7.84 -7.69 26.57
CA ARG A 69 7.07 -7.71 27.82
C ARG A 69 6.53 -9.10 28.19
N ARG A 70 6.92 -10.16 27.46
CA ARG A 70 6.46 -11.55 27.63
C ARG A 70 4.94 -11.72 27.60
N ARG A 71 4.22 -10.85 26.88
CA ARG A 71 2.75 -10.93 26.72
C ARG A 71 2.39 -11.80 25.52
N VAL A 72 2.48 -13.12 25.68
CA VAL A 72 2.37 -14.11 24.59
C VAL A 72 1.04 -14.01 23.83
N THR A 73 -0.10 -13.88 24.51
CA THR A 73 -1.42 -13.77 23.87
C THR A 73 -1.53 -12.53 22.97
N TRP A 74 -1.03 -11.39 23.46
CA TRP A 74 -1.01 -10.15 22.68
C TRP A 74 -0.06 -10.24 21.49
N ALA A 75 1.11 -10.87 21.67
CA ALA A 75 2.05 -11.11 20.58
C ALA A 75 1.42 -11.99 19.48
N ALA A 76 0.67 -13.03 19.83
CA ALA A 76 -0.02 -13.87 18.86
C ALA A 76 -1.08 -13.10 18.04
N VAL A 77 -1.90 -12.25 18.69
CA VAL A 77 -2.90 -11.42 18.01
C VAL A 77 -2.25 -10.39 17.08
N LEU A 78 -1.15 -9.76 17.52
CA LEU A 78 -0.43 -8.78 16.72
C LEU A 78 0.29 -9.43 15.54
N LEU A 79 0.84 -10.64 15.71
CA LEU A 79 1.41 -11.43 14.62
C LEU A 79 0.34 -11.76 13.57
N LEU A 80 -0.84 -12.19 14.00
CA LEU A 80 -1.95 -12.48 13.08
C LEU A 80 -2.40 -11.20 12.35
N SER A 81 -2.46 -10.08 13.05
CA SER A 81 -2.73 -8.76 12.45
C SER A 81 -1.69 -8.39 11.38
N VAL A 82 -0.40 -8.61 11.65
CA VAL A 82 0.70 -8.40 10.69
C VAL A 82 0.51 -9.24 9.43
N LEU A 83 0.19 -10.54 9.57
CA LEU A 83 -0.04 -11.44 8.43
C LEU A 83 -1.25 -10.99 7.59
N VAL A 84 -2.35 -10.61 8.25
CA VAL A 84 -3.56 -10.11 7.57
C VAL A 84 -3.25 -8.80 6.82
N LEU A 85 -2.52 -7.88 7.42
CA LEU A 85 -2.13 -6.61 6.79
C LEU A 85 -1.19 -6.85 5.60
N LEU A 86 -0.24 -7.78 5.71
CA LEU A 86 0.61 -8.18 4.59
C LEU A 86 -0.21 -8.75 3.42
N ALA A 87 -1.14 -9.66 3.70
CA ALA A 87 -2.03 -10.22 2.69
C ALA A 87 -2.88 -9.12 2.01
N ALA A 88 -3.42 -8.19 2.80
CA ALA A 88 -4.18 -7.05 2.28
C ALA A 88 -3.33 -6.15 1.36
N ILE A 89 -2.09 -5.83 1.75
CA ILE A 89 -1.16 -5.03 0.92
C ILE A 89 -0.86 -5.74 -0.40
N VAL A 90 -0.61 -7.06 -0.37
CA VAL A 90 -0.37 -7.85 -1.58
C VAL A 90 -1.58 -7.82 -2.50
N VAL A 91 -2.79 -8.06 -1.97
CA VAL A 91 -4.03 -8.01 -2.75
C VAL A 91 -4.25 -6.63 -3.38
N LEU A 92 -4.09 -5.56 -2.60
CA LEU A 92 -4.20 -4.19 -3.11
C LEU A 92 -3.16 -3.90 -4.20
N GLY A 93 -1.92 -4.35 -4.02
CA GLY A 93 -0.86 -4.23 -5.01
C GLY A 93 -1.15 -4.99 -6.32
N LEU A 94 -1.71 -6.20 -6.23
CA LEU A 94 -2.13 -6.98 -7.40
C LEU A 94 -3.26 -6.29 -8.17
N VAL A 95 -4.23 -5.70 -7.47
CA VAL A 95 -5.31 -4.93 -8.12
C VAL A 95 -4.75 -3.69 -8.83
N ASP A 96 -3.81 -2.96 -8.21
CA ASP A 96 -3.15 -1.80 -8.83
C ASP A 96 -2.35 -2.21 -10.09
N LEU A 97 -1.62 -3.33 -10.02
CA LEU A 97 -0.91 -3.94 -11.16
C LEU A 97 -1.88 -4.32 -12.28
N ARG A 98 -3.01 -4.95 -11.95
CA ARG A 98 -4.04 -5.34 -12.94
C ARG A 98 -4.63 -4.12 -13.64
N LEU A 99 -4.98 -3.07 -12.91
CA LEU A 99 -5.47 -1.81 -13.50
C LEU A 99 -4.42 -1.20 -14.42
N THR A 100 -3.16 -1.20 -13.99
CA THR A 100 -2.04 -0.67 -14.77
C THR A 100 -1.82 -1.46 -16.06
N TYR A 101 -1.93 -2.78 -16.01
CA TYR A 101 -1.83 -3.64 -17.19
C TYR A 101 -2.98 -3.41 -18.16
N GLN A 102 -4.23 -3.30 -17.67
CA GLN A 102 -5.41 -3.03 -18.51
C GLN A 102 -5.29 -1.69 -19.26
N LEU A 103 -4.82 -0.65 -18.58
CA LEU A 103 -4.59 0.67 -19.20
C LEU A 103 -3.49 0.63 -20.26
N ARG A 104 -2.38 -0.07 -19.99
CA ARG A 104 -1.31 -0.27 -20.98
C ARG A 104 -1.82 -1.03 -22.21
N ARG A 105 -2.68 -2.04 -22.03
CA ARG A 105 -3.26 -2.82 -23.13
C ARG A 105 -4.21 -1.99 -24.00
N ARG A 106 -5.00 -1.06 -23.40
CA ARG A 106 -5.86 -0.14 -24.15
C ARG A 106 -5.05 0.89 -24.96
N ARG A 107 -3.96 1.44 -24.42
CA ARG A 107 -3.07 2.37 -25.16
C ARG A 107 -2.33 1.70 -26.33
N ARG A 108 -2.10 0.39 -26.27
CA ARG A 108 -1.42 -0.38 -27.34
C ARG A 108 -2.34 -0.87 -28.46
N ARG A 109 -3.65 -0.61 -28.41
CA ARG A 109 -4.51 -0.71 -29.58
C ARG A 109 -4.48 0.66 -30.27
N PRO A 110 -3.62 0.89 -31.28
CA PRO A 110 -3.77 2.06 -32.12
C PRO A 110 -5.15 1.98 -32.77
N ASP A 111 -5.92 3.05 -32.65
CA ASP A 111 -7.09 3.26 -33.50
C ASP A 111 -6.56 3.34 -34.93
N HIS A 112 -6.59 2.21 -35.64
CA HIS A 112 -6.66 2.19 -37.09
C HIS A 112 -8.09 2.60 -37.45
N ARG A 113 -8.37 3.90 -37.31
CA ARG A 113 -9.37 4.60 -38.10
C ARG A 113 -8.63 5.63 -38.91
N SER A 114 -7.99 5.13 -39.96
CA SER A 114 -8.07 5.77 -41.27
C SER A 114 -9.54 6.00 -41.58
N ASP A 115 -9.92 7.26 -41.76
CA ASP A 115 -10.83 7.76 -42.80
C ASP A 115 -10.62 9.27 -42.93
#